data_AF-A0A6C0FQI6-F1
#
_entry.id   AF-A0A6C0FQI6-F1
#
_cell.length_a   1.000
_cell.length_b   1.000
_cell.length_c   1.000
_cell.angle_alpha   90.00
_cell.angle_beta   90.00
_cell.angle_gamma   90.00
#
_symmetry.space_group_name_H-M   'P 1'
#
loop_
_entity.id
_entity.type
_entity.pdbx_description
1 polymer ?
#
loop_
_entity_poly.entity_id
_entity_poly.type
_entity_poly.pdbx_seq_one_letter_code
_entity_poly.pdbx_strand_id
1 'polypeptide(L)'
;MLQRRTVSRRAVLAGGAGAVAVGAVAVAVGVPLSRRTLPLELAAMRALVGSRFRTDADGTTHVLTLAAVTGPAGAAPTADAFALTFRAASTQDLPGAIRTLSHDDGDLVLFVGPVGPDGTDLEAVVDRTV
;
A
#
# COMPACT_ATOMS: atom_id res chain seq x y z
N MET A 1 -38.83 -5.34 34.77
CA MET A 1 -38.03 -5.33 33.53
C MET A 1 -37.34 -3.99 33.39
N LEU A 2 -36.01 -4.03 33.23
CA LEU A 2 -35.06 -3.04 32.73
C LEU A 2 -35.15 -1.58 33.21
N GLN A 3 -34.20 -1.17 34.06
CA GLN A 3 -33.77 0.23 34.07
C GLN A 3 -32.27 0.42 34.36
N ARG A 4 -31.59 0.80 33.26
CA ARG A 4 -30.46 1.72 33.11
C ARG A 4 -29.10 1.40 33.76
N ARG A 5 -28.18 1.02 32.86
CA ARG A 5 -26.75 1.34 32.89
C ARG A 5 -26.51 2.80 33.29
N THR A 6 -25.69 3.00 34.32
CA THR A 6 -24.82 4.16 34.44
C THR A 6 -23.43 3.65 34.83
N VAL A 7 -22.55 3.53 33.84
CA VAL A 7 -21.13 3.25 34.06
C VAL A 7 -20.50 4.57 34.51
N SER A 8 -20.17 4.65 35.79
CA SER A 8 -19.23 5.65 36.29
C SER A 8 -18.39 4.99 37.38
N ARG A 9 -17.18 4.59 37.01
CA ARG A 9 -16.11 4.28 37.97
C ARG A 9 -14.87 5.04 37.56
N ARG A 10 -14.92 6.32 37.93
CA ARG A 10 -13.75 7.15 38.21
C ARG A 10 -12.95 6.48 39.35
N ALA A 11 -11.63 6.68 39.31
CA ALA A 11 -10.67 6.43 40.38
C ALA A 11 -10.10 4.99 40.41
N VAL A 12 -8.82 4.74 40.67
CA VAL A 12 -7.75 5.52 41.31
C VAL A 12 -6.43 5.05 40.70
N LEU A 13 -5.55 5.99 40.32
CA LEU A 13 -4.11 5.73 40.16
C LEU A 13 -3.55 5.43 41.56
N ALA A 14 -3.37 4.15 41.88
CA ALA A 14 -2.65 3.71 43.06
C ALA A 14 -1.31 3.13 42.61
N GLY A 15 -0.23 3.86 42.91
CA GLY A 15 1.12 3.39 42.71
C GLY A 15 1.40 2.14 43.53
N GLY A 16 2.18 1.24 42.93
CA GLY A 16 2.74 0.08 43.59
C GLY A 16 4.09 -0.22 42.98
N ALA A 17 5.15 0.25 43.64
CA ALA A 17 6.51 -0.17 43.35
C ALA A 17 6.71 -1.60 43.86
N GLY A 18 7.23 -2.47 42.99
CA GLY A 18 7.62 -3.84 43.32
C GLY A 18 8.58 -4.36 42.26
N ALA A 19 9.88 -4.25 42.54
CA ALA A 19 10.94 -4.83 41.73
C ALA A 19 11.02 -6.34 41.98
N VAL A 20 11.15 -7.17 40.93
CA VAL A 20 12.35 -7.98 40.58
C VAL A 20 12.05 -9.02 39.49
N ALA A 21 13.11 -9.33 38.72
CA ALA A 21 13.39 -10.56 37.98
C ALA A 21 12.98 -10.66 36.49
N VAL A 22 13.92 -10.19 35.65
CA VAL A 22 14.49 -10.84 34.46
C VAL A 22 13.59 -11.78 33.66
N GLY A 23 12.97 -11.22 32.64
CA GLY A 23 12.60 -11.90 31.41
C GLY A 23 12.63 -10.85 30.31
N ALA A 24 13.76 -10.74 29.61
CA ALA A 24 13.88 -9.86 28.46
C ALA A 24 13.01 -10.41 27.31
N VAL A 25 11.69 -10.21 27.41
CA VAL A 25 10.85 -10.15 26.23
C VAL A 25 11.24 -8.82 25.60
N ALA A 26 12.13 -8.91 24.61
CA ALA A 26 12.34 -7.82 23.67
C ALA A 26 10.99 -7.56 23.02
N VAL A 27 10.21 -6.66 23.64
CA VAL A 27 9.16 -5.94 22.95
C VAL A 27 9.94 -5.17 21.91
N ALA A 28 10.03 -5.75 20.71
CA ALA A 28 10.28 -4.99 19.52
C ALA A 28 9.14 -3.97 19.47
N VAL A 29 9.36 -2.82 20.12
CA VAL A 29 8.60 -1.61 19.88
C VAL A 29 8.92 -1.33 18.43
N GLY A 30 8.10 -1.92 17.55
CA GLY A 30 8.09 -1.63 16.15
C GLY A 30 7.84 -0.15 16.07
N VAL A 31 8.94 0.60 15.99
CA VAL A 31 8.90 1.97 15.50
C VAL A 31 8.07 1.85 14.24
N PRO A 32 6.91 2.51 14.14
CA PRO A 32 6.21 2.53 12.86
C PRO A 32 7.24 3.13 11.92
N LEU A 33 7.84 2.28 11.07
CA LEU A 33 8.57 2.76 9.92
C LEU A 33 7.51 3.60 9.23
N SER A 34 7.62 4.93 9.34
CA SER A 34 6.83 5.83 8.51
C SER A 34 7.09 5.34 7.11
N ARG A 35 6.16 4.55 6.57
CA ARG A 35 6.27 4.02 5.22
C ARG A 35 6.29 5.27 4.36
N ARG A 36 7.46 5.54 3.78
CA ARG A 36 7.62 6.68 2.89
C ARG A 36 6.60 6.50 1.77
N THR A 37 5.93 7.57 1.38
CA THR A 37 5.10 7.52 0.18
C THR A 37 6.01 7.82 -0.99
N LEU A 38 5.98 6.97 -2.01
CA LEU A 38 6.71 7.22 -3.23
C LEU A 38 6.12 8.44 -3.95
N PRO A 39 6.95 9.42 -4.37
CA PRO A 39 6.46 10.57 -5.10
C PRO A 39 5.90 10.11 -6.44
N LEU A 40 4.64 10.45 -6.73
CA LEU A 40 3.96 10.06 -7.96
C LEU A 40 4.36 10.97 -9.13
N GLU A 41 5.66 11.17 -9.34
CA GLU A 41 6.22 11.99 -10.40
C GLU A 41 6.69 11.12 -11.57
N LEU A 42 6.55 11.60 -12.80
CA LEU A 42 6.93 10.85 -13.99
C LEU A 42 8.39 10.37 -13.96
N ALA A 43 9.32 11.24 -13.54
CA ALA A 43 10.74 10.89 -13.47
C ALA A 43 11.01 9.81 -12.41
N ALA A 44 10.37 9.91 -11.25
CA ALA A 44 10.50 8.93 -10.17
C ALA A 44 9.92 7.57 -10.61
N MET A 45 8.75 7.54 -11.24
CA MET A 45 8.15 6.29 -11.71
C MET A 45 8.96 5.64 -12.83
N ARG A 46 9.54 6.44 -13.74
CA ARG A 46 10.45 5.92 -14.77
C ARG A 46 11.69 5.26 -14.20
N ALA A 47 12.25 5.80 -13.12
CA ALA A 47 13.39 5.20 -12.44
C ALA A 47 13.07 3.86 -11.77
N LEU A 48 11.80 3.58 -11.50
CA LEU A 48 11.33 2.33 -10.89
C LEU A 48 10.91 1.28 -11.92
N VAL A 49 11.10 1.51 -13.22
CA VAL A 49 10.82 0.49 -14.24
C VAL A 49 11.75 -0.71 -14.02
N GLY A 50 11.16 -1.90 -13.96
CA GLY A 50 11.82 -3.16 -13.59
C GLY A 50 11.77 -3.47 -12.09
N SER A 51 11.36 -2.52 -11.25
CA SER A 51 11.22 -2.74 -9.81
C SER A 51 9.99 -3.57 -9.46
N ARG A 52 10.07 -4.24 -8.30
CA ARG A 52 9.03 -5.11 -7.78
C ARG A 52 8.22 -4.43 -6.69
N PHE A 53 6.91 -4.51 -6.81
CA PHE A 53 5.93 -4.04 -5.85
C PHE A 53 5.17 -5.22 -5.27
N ARG A 54 4.72 -5.08 -4.03
CA ARG A 54 3.87 -6.07 -3.36
C ARG A 54 2.52 -5.47 -3.05
N THR A 55 1.46 -6.22 -3.26
CA THR A 55 0.10 -5.84 -2.83
C THR A 55 -0.58 -7.03 -2.21
N ASP A 56 -1.36 -6.80 -1.17
CA ASP A 56 -2.23 -7.82 -0.60
C ASP A 56 -3.63 -7.70 -1.22
N ALA A 57 -4.19 -8.83 -1.65
CA ALA A 57 -5.54 -8.96 -2.19
C ALA A 57 -6.17 -10.22 -1.59
N ASP A 58 -7.32 -10.08 -0.93
CA ASP A 58 -8.07 -11.20 -0.34
C ASP A 58 -7.22 -12.15 0.54
N GLY A 59 -6.25 -11.58 1.27
CA GLY A 59 -5.34 -12.32 2.15
C GLY A 59 -4.14 -12.98 1.44
N THR A 60 -3.99 -12.77 0.13
CA THR A 60 -2.87 -13.26 -0.68
C THR A 60 -1.96 -12.11 -1.08
N THR A 61 -0.64 -12.29 -0.89
CA THR A 61 0.36 -11.32 -1.35
C THR A 61 0.71 -11.58 -2.81
N HIS A 62 0.54 -10.58 -3.66
CA HIS A 62 0.92 -10.61 -5.07
C HIS A 62 2.17 -9.77 -5.30
N VAL A 63 3.06 -10.27 -6.17
CA VAL A 63 4.23 -9.54 -6.64
C VAL A 63 3.95 -9.01 -8.03
N LEU A 64 4.11 -7.71 -8.17
CA LEU A 64 3.94 -6.96 -9.41
C LEU A 64 5.27 -6.39 -9.84
N THR A 65 5.57 -6.36 -11.13
CA THR A 65 6.77 -5.70 -11.66
C THR A 65 6.33 -4.50 -12.49
N LEU A 66 6.85 -3.31 -12.21
CA LEU A 66 6.57 -2.14 -13.06
C LEU A 66 7.25 -2.35 -14.42
N ALA A 67 6.47 -2.67 -15.44
CA ALA A 67 6.97 -3.03 -16.76
C ALA A 67 7.22 -1.79 -17.64
N ALA A 68 6.35 -0.79 -17.55
CA ALA A 68 6.43 0.40 -18.38
C ALA A 68 5.77 1.62 -17.72
N VAL A 69 6.24 2.80 -18.14
CA VAL A 69 5.58 4.09 -17.90
C VAL A 69 5.33 4.76 -19.24
N THR A 70 4.07 4.79 -19.66
CA THR A 70 3.62 5.27 -20.98
C THR A 70 2.68 6.46 -20.83
N GLY A 71 2.32 7.14 -21.91
CA GLY A 71 1.21 8.08 -21.88
C GLY A 71 -0.13 7.36 -21.99
N PRO A 72 -1.23 7.97 -21.52
CA PRO A 72 -2.57 7.41 -21.68
C PRO A 72 -2.86 7.13 -23.16
N ALA A 73 -3.52 6.01 -23.46
CA ALA A 73 -3.88 5.60 -24.81
C ALA A 73 -2.71 5.55 -25.82
N GLY A 74 -1.48 5.32 -25.35
CA GLY A 74 -0.28 5.24 -26.20
C GLY A 74 0.33 6.59 -26.58
N ALA A 75 -0.13 7.69 -25.97
CA ALA A 75 0.51 9.00 -26.12
C ALA A 75 1.90 9.05 -25.45
N ALA A 76 2.61 10.17 -25.65
CA ALA A 76 3.79 10.45 -24.85
C ALA A 76 3.37 10.81 -23.41
N PRO A 77 4.01 10.23 -22.38
CA PRO A 77 3.71 10.58 -20.99
C PRO A 77 4.17 12.01 -20.68
N THR A 78 3.36 12.73 -19.91
CA THR A 78 3.67 14.06 -19.38
C THR A 78 3.77 14.00 -17.85
N ALA A 79 4.21 15.09 -17.23
CA ALA A 79 4.25 15.17 -15.76
C ALA A 79 2.86 15.06 -15.11
N ASP A 80 1.82 15.44 -15.85
CA ASP A 80 0.44 15.51 -15.37
C ASP A 80 -0.41 14.32 -15.85
N ALA A 81 0.01 13.62 -16.90
CA ALA A 81 -0.72 12.50 -17.49
C ALA A 81 0.22 11.36 -17.93
N PHE A 82 0.17 10.24 -17.22
CA PHE A 82 0.94 9.02 -17.54
C PHE A 82 0.25 7.76 -17.01
N ALA A 83 0.52 6.62 -17.64
CA ALA A 83 0.05 5.30 -17.26
C ALA A 83 1.22 4.44 -16.76
N LEU A 84 0.94 3.63 -15.75
CA LEU A 84 1.85 2.66 -15.16
C LEU A 84 1.34 1.26 -15.47
N THR A 85 2.15 0.48 -16.19
CA THR A 85 1.82 -0.92 -16.50
C THR A 85 2.60 -1.83 -15.56
N PHE A 86 1.88 -2.59 -14.75
CA PHE A 86 2.43 -3.58 -13.84
C PHE A 86 2.19 -4.98 -14.39
N ARG A 87 3.24 -5.79 -14.47
CA ARG A 87 3.15 -7.20 -14.82
C ARG A 87 3.02 -8.06 -13.58
N ALA A 88 1.99 -8.91 -13.56
CA ALA A 88 1.70 -9.91 -12.56
C ALA A 88 1.88 -11.32 -13.16
N ALA A 89 1.91 -12.34 -12.30
CA ALA A 89 1.84 -13.73 -12.75
C ALA A 89 0.45 -14.08 -13.30
N SER A 90 -0.60 -13.49 -12.73
CA SER A 90 -2.00 -13.61 -13.13
C SER A 90 -2.77 -12.43 -12.53
N THR A 91 -3.79 -11.94 -13.24
CA THR A 91 -4.71 -10.91 -12.75
C THR A 91 -6.07 -11.45 -12.33
N GLN A 92 -6.26 -12.78 -12.31
CA GLN A 92 -7.55 -13.39 -11.94
C GLN A 92 -8.01 -12.97 -10.55
N ASP A 93 -7.09 -12.92 -9.59
CA ASP A 93 -7.35 -12.52 -8.20
C ASP A 93 -7.09 -11.01 -7.97
N LEU A 94 -6.87 -10.24 -9.04
CA LEU A 94 -6.54 -8.82 -8.99
C LEU A 94 -7.54 -8.00 -9.81
N PRO A 95 -8.82 -7.92 -9.39
CA PRO A 95 -9.79 -7.04 -10.02
C PRO A 95 -9.39 -5.56 -9.87
N GLY A 96 -10.01 -4.70 -10.69
CA GLY A 96 -9.86 -3.25 -10.62
C GLY A 96 -10.20 -2.70 -9.24
N ALA A 97 -9.20 -2.15 -8.53
CA ALA A 97 -9.37 -1.61 -7.19
C ALA A 97 -8.28 -0.59 -6.85
N ILE A 98 -8.56 0.26 -5.86
CA ILE A 98 -7.52 1.04 -5.20
C ILE A 98 -6.68 0.09 -4.35
N ARG A 99 -5.37 0.06 -4.60
CA ARG A 99 -4.44 -0.84 -3.91
C ARG A 99 -3.22 -0.08 -3.41
N THR A 100 -2.68 -0.56 -2.30
CA THR A 100 -1.38 -0.15 -1.78
C THR A 100 -0.32 -1.08 -2.34
N LEU A 101 0.55 -0.53 -3.19
CA LEU A 101 1.70 -1.20 -3.76
C LEU A 101 2.93 -0.84 -2.93
N SER A 102 3.40 -1.78 -2.13
CA SER A 102 4.58 -1.62 -1.29
C SER A 102 5.87 -1.89 -2.05
N HIS A 103 6.82 -0.96 -1.94
CA HIS A 103 8.18 -1.02 -2.47
C HIS A 103 9.18 -0.66 -1.36
N ASP A 104 10.45 -1.03 -1.53
CA ASP A 104 11.49 -0.80 -0.51
C ASP A 104 11.72 0.70 -0.26
N ASP A 105 11.54 1.53 -1.29
CA ASP A 105 11.63 3.01 -1.22
C ASP A 105 10.34 3.68 -0.71
N GLY A 106 9.22 2.95 -0.63
CA GLY A 106 7.96 3.48 -0.16
C GLY A 106 6.71 2.82 -0.75
N ASP A 107 5.55 3.23 -0.26
CA ASP A 107 4.26 2.76 -0.73
C ASP A 107 3.69 3.68 -1.82
N LEU A 108 2.99 3.08 -2.77
CA LEU A 108 2.19 3.72 -3.81
C LEU A 108 0.72 3.36 -3.61
N VAL A 109 -0.18 4.33 -3.59
CA VAL A 109 -1.64 4.08 -3.50
C VAL A 109 -2.28 4.56 -4.78
N LEU A 110 -2.74 3.62 -5.61
CA LEU A 110 -3.32 3.90 -6.93
C LEU A 110 -4.53 2.99 -7.19
N PHE A 111 -5.45 3.44 -8.04
CA PHE A 111 -6.35 2.53 -8.72
C PHE A 111 -5.60 1.75 -9.79
N VAL A 112 -5.58 0.42 -9.68
CA VAL A 112 -5.00 -0.49 -10.66
C VAL A 112 -6.07 -1.48 -11.12
N GLY A 113 -6.10 -1.80 -12.41
CA GLY A 113 -7.01 -2.81 -12.94
C GLY A 113 -6.43 -3.60 -14.10
N PRO A 114 -6.94 -4.82 -14.35
CA PRO A 114 -6.44 -5.69 -15.41
C PRO A 114 -6.64 -5.07 -16.78
N VAL A 115 -5.63 -5.19 -17.63
CA VAL A 115 -5.65 -4.72 -19.02
C VAL A 115 -5.13 -5.80 -19.96
N GLY A 116 -5.58 -5.72 -21.22
CA GLY A 116 -5.22 -6.67 -22.26
C GLY A 116 -5.90 -8.04 -22.12
N PRO A 117 -5.82 -8.87 -23.18
CA PRO A 117 -6.46 -10.17 -23.21
C PRO A 117 -5.71 -11.25 -22.40
N ASP A 118 -4.43 -11.02 -22.10
CA ASP A 118 -3.53 -12.04 -21.55
C ASP A 118 -3.72 -12.27 -20.05
N GLY A 119 -4.42 -11.37 -19.34
CA GLY A 119 -4.68 -11.50 -17.90
C GLY A 119 -3.41 -11.49 -17.05
N THR A 120 -2.37 -10.79 -17.50
CA THR A 120 -1.08 -10.67 -16.81
C THR A 120 -0.66 -9.24 -16.51
N ASP A 121 -1.30 -8.25 -17.16
CA ASP A 121 -0.93 -6.85 -17.02
C ASP A 121 -2.04 -6.08 -16.28
N LEU A 122 -1.63 -5.21 -15.38
CA LEU A 122 -2.46 -4.26 -14.64
C LEU A 122 -2.04 -2.84 -15.03
N GLU A 123 -3.00 -1.94 -15.20
CA GLU A 123 -2.74 -0.54 -15.49
C GLU A 123 -3.27 0.37 -14.38
N ALA A 124 -2.47 1.37 -14.04
CA ALA A 124 -2.92 2.56 -13.31
C ALA A 124 -2.70 3.79 -14.19
N VAL A 125 -3.74 4.61 -14.35
CA VAL A 125 -3.65 5.89 -15.06
C VAL A 125 -3.59 7.01 -14.04
N VAL A 126 -2.56 7.83 -14.14
CA VAL A 126 -2.40 9.08 -13.39
C VAL A 126 -2.74 10.20 -14.34
N ASP A 127 -3.84 10.88 -14.10
CA ASP A 127 -4.26 12.08 -14.83
C ASP A 127 -4.64 13.17 -13.82
N ARG A 128 -3.88 14.26 -13.83
CA ARG A 128 -4.07 15.45 -12.97
C ARG A 128 -4.66 16.62 -13.73
N THR A 129 -5.02 16.42 -14.99
CA THR A 129 -5.54 17.48 -15.86
C THR A 129 -7.05 17.68 -15.71
N VAL A 130 -7.70 16.81 -14.92
CA VAL A 130 -9.15 16.76 -14.66
C VAL A 130 -9.65 17.78 -13.64
#